data_AF-A0A7T1M9Z2-F1
#
_entry.id   AF-A0A7T1M9Z2-F1
#
_cell.length_a   1.000
_cell.length_b   1.000
_cell.length_c   1.000
_cell.angle_alpha   90.00
_cell.angle_beta   90.00
_cell.angle_gamma   90.00
#
_symmetry.space_group_name_H-M   'P 1'
#
loop_
_entity.id
_entity.type
_entity.pdbx_description
1 polymer ?
#
loop_
_entity_poly.entity_id
_entity_poly.type
_entity_poly.pdbx_seq_one_letter_code
_entity_poly.pdbx_strand_id
1 'polypeptide(L)'
;MSPSPLRPWSPIPIHDTAEPLIPLPLELMRLEPHPYASLGAPYGEGCSPFQLRSGVVERLLVAQGELQRHHSDWRLAIFDGWRPVRVQQFMVDHTIASECRRRGVDRHRNGPELEAVTADVGRFWAPPSLDPATPPPHSTGGAVDLTLATSDGEPLDLGGEIDAIGAVSEPDHYDPSRRSERLDGHGGTGVLELQWHRRRSLLREVMAAAGFAQHPNEWWHFSHGDQLWAWRQGAAAAIYGGWDPGRG
;
A
#
# COMPACT_ATOMS: atom_id res chain seq x y z
N MET A 1 1.55 -27.43 3.83
CA MET A 1 1.51 -25.97 4.05
C MET A 1 0.16 -25.64 4.64
N SER A 2 0.09 -25.28 5.91
CA SER A 2 -1.14 -24.72 6.46
C SER A 2 -1.43 -23.43 5.69
N PRO A 3 -2.69 -23.16 5.28
CA PRO A 3 -3.01 -21.90 4.63
C PRO A 3 -2.59 -20.76 5.56
N SER A 4 -1.87 -19.77 5.02
CA SER A 4 -1.59 -18.54 5.77
C SER A 4 -2.91 -18.02 6.33
N PRO A 5 -2.96 -17.62 7.62
CA PRO A 5 -4.21 -17.19 8.22
C PRO A 5 -4.79 -16.05 7.37
N LEU A 6 -6.07 -16.19 7.01
CA LEU A 6 -6.79 -15.17 6.28
C LEU A 6 -6.68 -13.83 7.00
N ARG A 7 -6.58 -12.74 6.25
CA ARG A 7 -6.54 -11.41 6.84
C ARG A 7 -7.85 -11.16 7.60
N PRO A 8 -7.87 -10.34 8.67
CA PRO A 8 -9.08 -10.09 9.46
C PRO A 8 -10.27 -9.58 8.62
N TRP A 9 -9.99 -8.94 7.48
CA TRP A 9 -11.01 -8.41 6.56
C TRP A 9 -11.46 -9.40 5.47
N SER A 10 -10.74 -10.51 5.24
CA SER A 10 -11.08 -11.49 4.20
C SER A 10 -12.49 -12.10 4.29
N PRO A 11 -13.13 -12.23 5.47
CA PRO A 11 -14.51 -12.73 5.55
C PRO A 11 -15.60 -11.74 5.11
N ILE A 12 -15.28 -10.45 4.90
CA ILE A 12 -16.29 -9.44 4.58
C ILE A 12 -16.82 -9.67 3.15
N PRO A 13 -18.14 -9.77 2.93
CA PRO A 13 -18.68 -10.01 1.59
C PRO A 13 -18.38 -8.84 0.64
N ILE A 14 -18.32 -9.14 -0.65
CA ILE A 14 -18.07 -8.16 -1.71
C ILE A 14 -19.32 -8.01 -2.58
N HIS A 15 -19.85 -6.80 -2.67
CA HIS A 15 -20.94 -6.41 -3.56
C HIS A 15 -20.40 -5.42 -4.58
N ASP A 16 -19.72 -5.93 -5.62
CA ASP A 16 -19.02 -5.11 -6.60
C ASP A 16 -20.01 -4.17 -7.33
N THR A 17 -19.72 -2.87 -7.31
CA THR A 17 -20.50 -1.83 -8.01
C THR A 17 -20.18 -1.74 -9.49
N ALA A 18 -19.20 -2.51 -9.99
CA ALA A 18 -18.71 -2.49 -11.36
C ALA A 18 -18.20 -1.12 -11.82
N GLU A 19 -17.77 -0.29 -10.87
CA GLU A 19 -17.20 1.02 -11.15
C GLU A 19 -15.95 0.90 -12.04
N PRO A 20 -15.78 1.68 -13.13
CA PRO A 20 -14.71 1.45 -14.08
C PRO A 20 -13.32 1.72 -13.46
N LEU A 21 -12.34 0.96 -13.94
CA LEU A 21 -10.93 1.27 -13.72
C LEU A 21 -10.51 2.33 -14.77
N ILE A 22 -10.05 3.49 -14.32
CA ILE A 22 -9.63 4.59 -15.18
C ILE A 22 -8.15 4.95 -14.94
N PRO A 23 -7.43 5.47 -15.94
CA PRO A 23 -6.11 6.03 -15.74
C PRO A 23 -6.13 7.18 -14.72
N LEU A 24 -5.05 7.32 -13.94
CA LEU A 24 -4.87 8.50 -13.13
C LEU A 24 -4.86 9.75 -14.03
N PRO A 25 -5.50 10.86 -13.63
CA PRO A 25 -5.44 12.13 -14.33
C PRO A 25 -4.06 12.81 -14.13
N LEU A 26 -3.74 13.86 -14.90
CA LEU A 26 -2.40 14.49 -14.87
C LEU A 26 -2.14 15.26 -13.57
N GLU A 27 -3.19 15.67 -12.89
CA GLU A 27 -3.20 16.39 -11.62
C GLU A 27 -2.66 15.53 -10.47
N LEU A 28 -2.74 14.20 -10.60
CA LEU A 28 -2.16 13.26 -9.64
C LEU A 28 -0.75 12.86 -10.10
N MET A 29 0.23 13.23 -9.29
CA MET A 29 1.63 12.92 -9.54
C MET A 29 1.89 11.42 -9.46
N ARG A 30 2.69 10.90 -10.39
CA ARG A 30 3.12 9.51 -10.45
C ARG A 30 4.60 9.46 -10.11
N LEU A 31 5.01 8.49 -9.30
CA LEU A 31 6.42 8.21 -9.08
C LEU A 31 6.94 7.34 -10.23
N GLU A 32 7.70 7.98 -11.13
CA GLU A 32 8.22 7.35 -12.33
C GLU A 32 9.77 7.26 -12.32
N PRO A 33 10.35 6.19 -12.89
CA PRO A 33 9.67 5.04 -13.51
C PRO A 33 8.97 4.16 -12.46
N HIS A 34 7.87 3.51 -12.85
CA HIS A 34 7.12 2.68 -11.89
C HIS A 34 8.00 1.54 -11.34
N PRO A 35 8.07 1.35 -10.02
CA PRO A 35 9.04 0.46 -9.36
C PRO A 35 8.88 -0.99 -9.81
N TYR A 36 7.66 -1.54 -9.79
CA TYR A 36 7.46 -2.96 -10.12
C TYR A 36 7.59 -3.26 -11.62
N ALA A 37 7.07 -2.38 -12.48
CA ALA A 37 7.30 -2.47 -13.92
C ALA A 37 8.81 -2.42 -14.25
N SER A 38 9.58 -1.59 -13.55
CA SER A 38 11.05 -1.53 -13.70
C SER A 38 11.76 -2.82 -13.28
N LEU A 39 11.16 -3.59 -12.37
CA LEU A 39 11.63 -4.95 -12.02
C LEU A 39 11.21 -6.03 -13.04
N GLY A 40 10.43 -5.68 -14.06
CA GLY A 40 9.89 -6.61 -15.04
C GLY A 40 8.60 -7.30 -14.59
N ALA A 41 7.86 -6.71 -13.64
CA ALA A 41 6.59 -7.28 -13.19
C ALA A 41 5.59 -7.41 -14.35
N PRO A 42 4.88 -8.54 -14.45
CA PRO A 42 4.10 -8.87 -15.65
C PRO A 42 2.74 -8.17 -15.66
N TYR A 43 2.68 -6.85 -15.87
CA TYR A 43 1.41 -6.11 -15.98
C TYR A 43 0.59 -6.55 -17.19
N GLY A 44 1.24 -7.01 -18.26
CA GLY A 44 0.60 -7.36 -19.53
C GLY A 44 0.61 -6.20 -20.52
N GLU A 45 0.42 -6.51 -21.80
CA GLU A 45 0.48 -5.53 -22.87
C GLU A 45 -0.62 -4.47 -22.72
N GLY A 46 -0.25 -3.19 -22.87
CA GLY A 46 -1.18 -2.06 -22.79
C GLY A 46 -1.75 -1.76 -21.39
N CYS A 47 -1.42 -2.54 -20.36
CA CYS A 47 -1.86 -2.32 -19.00
C CYS A 47 -0.96 -1.29 -18.29
N SER A 48 -1.56 -0.36 -17.54
CA SER A 48 -0.82 0.63 -16.76
C SER A 48 -1.00 0.38 -15.26
N PRO A 49 0.07 0.49 -14.44
CA PRO A 49 -0.06 0.45 -12.98
C PRO A 49 -0.81 1.66 -12.40
N PHE A 50 -0.79 2.79 -13.13
CA PHE A 50 -1.40 4.04 -12.70
C PHE A 50 -2.85 4.12 -13.15
N GLN A 51 -3.65 3.16 -12.68
CA GLN A 51 -5.10 3.08 -12.86
C GLN A 51 -5.77 2.73 -11.53
N LEU A 52 -6.94 3.31 -11.26
CA LEU A 52 -7.74 3.08 -10.05
C LEU A 52 -9.23 3.14 -10.41
N ARG A 53 -10.12 2.70 -9.50
CA ARG A 53 -11.58 2.90 -9.67
C ARG A 53 -11.87 4.40 -9.76
N SER A 54 -12.86 4.81 -10.57
CA SER A 54 -13.16 6.24 -10.76
C SER A 54 -13.38 7.02 -9.45
N GLY A 55 -14.08 6.45 -8.49
CA GLY A 55 -14.38 7.06 -7.19
C GLY A 55 -13.16 7.10 -6.28
N VAL A 56 -12.19 6.20 -6.47
CA VAL A 56 -10.87 6.29 -5.83
C VAL A 56 -10.10 7.49 -6.38
N VAL A 57 -10.13 7.70 -7.70
CA VAL A 57 -9.51 8.87 -8.34
C VAL A 57 -10.15 10.17 -7.85
N GLU A 58 -11.48 10.25 -7.81
CA GLU A 58 -12.20 11.42 -7.30
C GLU A 58 -11.81 11.74 -5.85
N ARG A 59 -11.68 10.71 -5.01
CA ARG A 59 -11.23 10.87 -3.62
C ARG A 59 -9.78 11.30 -3.50
N LEU A 60 -8.89 10.81 -4.35
CA LEU A 60 -7.51 11.29 -4.39
C LEU A 60 -7.43 12.77 -4.76
N LEU A 61 -8.28 13.25 -5.67
CA LEU A 61 -8.37 14.68 -5.99
C LEU A 61 -8.87 15.50 -4.78
N VAL A 62 -9.84 14.99 -4.02
CA VAL A 62 -10.27 15.60 -2.76
C VAL A 62 -9.12 15.64 -1.75
N ALA A 63 -8.43 14.52 -1.52
CA ALA A 63 -7.29 14.44 -0.61
C ALA A 63 -6.14 15.38 -1.02
N GLN A 64 -5.87 15.50 -2.32
CA GLN A 64 -4.88 16.44 -2.87
C GLN A 64 -5.29 17.90 -2.60
N GLY A 65 -6.58 18.22 -2.74
CA GLY A 65 -7.12 19.53 -2.41
C GLY A 65 -6.96 19.85 -0.92
N GLU A 66 -7.33 18.91 -0.04
CA GLU A 66 -7.13 19.05 1.41
C GLU A 66 -5.65 19.24 1.76
N LEU A 67 -4.75 18.41 1.21
CA LEU A 67 -3.30 18.58 1.39
C LEU A 67 -2.83 19.99 1.03
N GLN A 68 -3.31 20.54 -0.09
CA GLN A 68 -2.94 21.89 -0.55
C GLN A 68 -3.47 23.02 0.34
N ARG A 69 -4.51 22.78 1.15
CA ARG A 69 -4.97 23.75 2.16
C ARG A 69 -4.00 23.85 3.34
N HIS A 70 -3.29 22.76 3.66
CA HIS A 70 -2.25 22.75 4.68
C HIS A 70 -0.88 23.19 4.11
N HIS A 71 -0.55 22.72 2.90
CA HIS A 71 0.72 22.95 2.22
C HIS A 71 0.50 23.12 0.70
N SER A 72 0.39 24.36 0.23
CA SER A 72 0.04 24.68 -1.17
C SER A 72 1.07 24.17 -2.20
N ASP A 73 2.31 23.97 -1.77
CA ASP A 73 3.44 23.45 -2.55
C ASP A 73 3.58 21.93 -2.47
N TRP A 74 2.73 21.21 -1.71
CA TRP A 74 2.84 19.75 -1.58
C TRP A 74 1.85 19.02 -2.49
N ARG A 75 2.21 17.80 -2.87
CA ARG A 75 1.45 16.91 -3.75
C ARG A 75 1.37 15.50 -3.15
N LEU A 76 0.28 14.80 -3.45
CA LEU A 76 0.25 13.34 -3.31
C LEU A 76 1.02 12.75 -4.48
N ALA A 77 1.96 11.86 -4.21
CA ALA A 77 2.77 11.18 -5.21
C ALA A 77 2.49 9.67 -5.17
N ILE A 78 1.82 9.19 -6.21
CA ILE A 78 1.32 7.82 -6.31
C ILE A 78 2.46 6.88 -6.71
N PHE A 79 2.69 5.86 -5.87
CA PHE A 79 3.73 4.85 -6.05
C PHE A 79 3.20 3.62 -6.80
N ASP A 80 2.08 3.05 -6.36
CA ASP A 80 1.41 1.91 -6.99
C ASP A 80 -0.11 2.08 -6.91
N GLY A 81 -0.80 1.66 -7.98
CA GLY A 81 -2.24 1.71 -8.12
C GLY A 81 -2.81 0.32 -8.33
N TRP A 82 -3.53 0.09 -9.42
CA TRP A 82 -4.01 -1.23 -9.77
C TRP A 82 -2.88 -2.15 -10.24
N ARG A 83 -2.91 -3.41 -9.79
CA ARG A 83 -2.05 -4.47 -10.31
C ARG A 83 -2.79 -5.81 -10.45
N PRO A 84 -2.57 -6.56 -11.54
CA PRO A 84 -3.18 -7.87 -11.71
C PRO A 84 -2.58 -8.88 -10.72
N VAL A 85 -3.31 -9.97 -10.44
CA VAL A 85 -2.88 -11.01 -9.48
C VAL A 85 -1.50 -11.61 -9.82
N ARG A 86 -1.15 -11.68 -11.11
CA ARG A 86 0.19 -12.10 -11.55
C ARG A 86 1.32 -11.16 -11.12
N VAL A 87 1.06 -9.85 -11.02
CA VAL A 87 2.01 -8.87 -10.47
C VAL A 87 2.06 -8.99 -8.95
N GLN A 88 0.91 -9.21 -8.28
CA GLN A 88 0.89 -9.50 -6.84
C GLN A 88 1.77 -10.71 -6.50
N GLN A 89 1.62 -11.82 -7.24
CA GLN A 89 2.44 -13.02 -7.07
C GLN A 89 3.93 -12.71 -7.31
N PHE A 90 4.25 -12.02 -8.41
CA PHE A 90 5.62 -11.64 -8.74
C PHE A 90 6.28 -10.86 -7.60
N MET A 91 5.60 -9.86 -7.03
CA MET A 91 6.15 -9.04 -5.96
C MET A 91 6.27 -9.78 -4.64
N VAL A 92 5.32 -10.66 -4.30
CA VAL A 92 5.44 -11.54 -3.12
C VAL A 92 6.69 -12.42 -3.23
N ASP A 93 6.88 -13.08 -4.37
CA ASP A 93 8.03 -13.96 -4.60
C ASP A 93 9.35 -13.18 -4.62
N HIS A 94 9.34 -12.00 -5.25
CA HIS A 94 10.49 -11.09 -5.29
C HIS A 94 10.91 -10.68 -3.87
N THR A 95 9.96 -10.24 -3.05
CA THR A 95 10.20 -9.77 -1.69
C THR A 95 10.67 -10.90 -0.77
N ILE A 96 10.06 -12.09 -0.85
CA ILE A 96 10.55 -13.28 -0.11
C ILE A 96 12.00 -13.58 -0.50
N ALA A 97 12.32 -13.57 -1.79
CA ALA A 97 13.68 -13.84 -2.25
C ALA A 97 14.69 -12.78 -1.78
N SER A 98 14.31 -11.50 -1.79
CA SER A 98 15.12 -10.39 -1.30
C SER A 98 15.36 -10.49 0.21
N GLU A 99 14.32 -10.79 1.00
CA GLU A 99 14.44 -10.97 2.44
C GLU A 99 15.25 -12.21 2.83
N CYS A 100 15.10 -13.32 2.09
CA CYS A 100 15.95 -14.49 2.26
C CYS A 100 17.43 -14.15 2.05
N ARG A 101 17.77 -13.44 0.96
CA ARG A 101 19.15 -12.99 0.70
C ARG A 101 19.67 -12.09 1.81
N ARG A 102 18.86 -11.11 2.26
CA ARG A 102 19.24 -10.17 3.32
C ARG A 102 19.54 -10.88 4.65
N ARG A 103 18.81 -11.96 4.96
CA ARG A 103 18.93 -12.71 6.21
C ARG A 103 19.82 -13.96 6.12
N GLY A 104 20.38 -14.26 4.95
CA GLY A 104 21.20 -15.47 4.73
C GLY A 104 20.40 -16.77 4.75
N VAL A 105 19.09 -16.74 4.46
CA VAL A 105 18.20 -17.90 4.45
C VAL A 105 18.18 -18.52 3.05
N ASP A 106 18.32 -19.85 2.96
CA ASP A 106 18.18 -20.58 1.70
C ASP A 106 16.69 -20.76 1.34
N ARG A 107 16.21 -20.00 0.35
CA ARG A 107 14.82 -20.05 -0.12
C ARG A 107 14.39 -21.39 -0.73
N HIS A 108 15.34 -22.25 -1.10
CA HIS A 108 15.06 -23.56 -1.69
C HIS A 108 14.91 -24.67 -0.64
N ARG A 109 15.25 -24.36 0.62
CA ARG A 109 15.16 -25.28 1.74
C ARG A 109 13.96 -24.91 2.61
N ASN A 110 12.93 -25.75 2.60
CA ASN A 110 11.82 -25.62 3.54
C ASN A 110 12.32 -25.76 4.99
N GLY A 111 11.82 -24.91 5.88
CA GLY A 111 12.20 -24.90 7.27
C GLY A 111 11.71 -23.64 8.01
N PRO A 112 11.90 -23.57 9.33
CA PRO A 112 11.35 -22.50 10.16
C PRO A 112 11.87 -21.10 9.79
N GLU A 113 13.08 -21.00 9.24
CA GLU A 113 13.66 -19.72 8.80
C GLU A 113 12.92 -19.15 7.58
N LEU A 114 12.63 -19.99 6.58
CA LEU A 114 11.86 -19.59 5.40
C LEU A 114 10.40 -19.30 5.77
N GLU A 115 9.83 -20.08 6.70
CA GLU A 115 8.49 -19.82 7.24
C GLU A 115 8.43 -18.45 7.95
N ALA A 116 9.44 -18.10 8.74
CA ALA A 116 9.54 -16.80 9.40
C ALA A 116 9.67 -15.65 8.39
N VAL A 117 10.50 -15.80 7.36
CA VAL A 117 10.60 -14.81 6.27
C VAL A 117 9.26 -14.64 5.57
N THR A 118 8.61 -15.74 5.21
CA THR A 118 7.32 -15.72 4.52
C THR A 118 6.24 -15.08 5.39
N ALA A 119 6.23 -15.37 6.68
CA ALA A 119 5.31 -14.76 7.63
C ALA A 119 5.54 -13.24 7.77
N ASP A 120 6.79 -12.79 7.85
CA ASP A 120 7.13 -11.37 7.92
C ASP A 120 6.71 -10.63 6.64
N VAL A 121 7.02 -11.18 5.46
CA VAL A 121 6.57 -10.61 4.19
C VAL A 121 5.05 -10.57 4.12
N GLY A 122 4.40 -11.64 4.58
CA GLY A 122 2.93 -11.77 4.64
C GLY A 122 2.24 -10.80 5.60
N ARG A 123 2.96 -10.03 6.43
CA ARG A 123 2.39 -8.91 7.21
C ARG A 123 2.09 -7.70 6.33
N PHE A 124 2.87 -7.53 5.27
CA PHE A 124 2.82 -6.38 4.36
C PHE A 124 2.17 -6.77 3.03
N TRP A 125 2.65 -7.84 2.42
CA TRP A 125 2.09 -8.31 1.16
C TRP A 125 0.88 -9.22 1.37
N ALA A 126 -0.25 -8.88 0.74
CA ALA A 126 -1.40 -9.79 0.68
C ALA A 126 -1.03 -11.05 -0.13
N PRO A 127 -1.50 -12.25 0.25
CA PRO A 127 -1.36 -13.43 -0.59
C PRO A 127 -2.00 -13.19 -1.96
N PRO A 128 -1.37 -13.63 -3.06
CA PRO A 128 -2.00 -13.61 -4.36
C PRO A 128 -3.21 -14.54 -4.35
N SER A 129 -4.34 -14.09 -4.91
CA SER A 129 -5.59 -14.84 -4.91
C SER A 129 -6.38 -14.57 -6.18
N LEU A 130 -6.83 -15.63 -6.83
CA LEU A 130 -7.80 -15.59 -7.93
C LEU A 130 -9.23 -15.82 -7.44
N ASP A 131 -9.42 -16.09 -6.15
CA ASP A 131 -10.73 -16.26 -5.55
C ASP A 131 -11.45 -14.90 -5.50
N PRO A 132 -12.60 -14.74 -6.18
CA PRO A 132 -13.36 -13.48 -6.15
C PRO A 132 -13.80 -13.05 -4.76
N ALA A 133 -13.84 -13.95 -3.77
CA ALA A 133 -14.18 -13.61 -2.39
C ALA A 133 -13.01 -13.01 -1.60
N THR A 134 -11.77 -13.16 -2.08
CA THR A 134 -10.56 -12.68 -1.39
C THR A 134 -9.51 -12.07 -2.33
N PRO A 135 -9.89 -11.14 -3.24
CA PRO A 135 -8.94 -10.51 -4.13
C PRO A 135 -7.89 -9.69 -3.34
N PRO A 136 -6.63 -9.65 -3.78
CA PRO A 136 -5.65 -8.72 -3.21
C PRO A 136 -6.14 -7.26 -3.34
N PRO A 137 -5.92 -6.38 -2.34
CA PRO A 137 -6.45 -5.01 -2.34
C PRO A 137 -6.18 -4.23 -3.63
N HIS A 138 -4.92 -4.15 -4.09
CA HIS A 138 -4.56 -3.45 -5.33
C HIS A 138 -5.20 -4.08 -6.59
N SER A 139 -5.46 -5.39 -6.58
CA SER A 139 -6.15 -6.04 -7.70
C SER A 139 -7.62 -5.66 -7.80
N THR A 140 -8.20 -5.02 -6.78
CA THR A 140 -9.56 -4.44 -6.87
C THR A 140 -9.59 -3.06 -7.53
N GLY A 141 -8.44 -2.37 -7.63
CA GLY A 141 -8.36 -0.96 -8.00
C GLY A 141 -8.84 0.01 -6.90
N GLY A 142 -9.17 -0.52 -5.71
CA GLY A 142 -9.60 0.22 -4.52
C GLY A 142 -8.45 0.70 -3.62
N ALA A 143 -7.26 0.12 -3.78
CA ALA A 143 -6.09 0.42 -2.96
C ALA A 143 -5.05 1.24 -3.73
N VAL A 144 -4.32 2.07 -3.00
CA VAL A 144 -3.27 2.94 -3.53
C VAL A 144 -2.12 3.04 -2.52
N ASP A 145 -0.89 2.94 -3.02
CA ASP A 145 0.33 3.22 -2.27
C ASP A 145 0.85 4.59 -2.70
N LEU A 146 1.08 5.49 -1.75
CA LEU A 146 1.52 6.85 -2.05
C LEU A 146 2.32 7.51 -0.93
N THR A 147 3.00 8.59 -1.29
CA THR A 147 3.72 9.47 -0.36
C THR A 147 3.38 10.94 -0.62
N LEU A 148 4.02 11.83 0.13
CA LEU A 148 3.99 13.27 -0.11
C LEU A 148 5.21 13.67 -0.94
N ALA A 149 5.05 14.65 -1.82
CA ALA A 149 6.13 15.24 -2.60
C ALA A 149 6.01 16.76 -2.67
N THR A 150 7.10 17.44 -3.04
CA THR A 150 7.06 18.87 -3.41
C THR A 150 6.35 19.05 -4.76
N SER A 151 6.02 20.29 -5.10
CA SER A 151 5.44 20.64 -6.40
C SER A 151 6.33 20.29 -7.58
N ASP A 152 7.64 20.18 -7.34
CA ASP A 152 8.65 19.86 -8.34
C ASP A 152 8.84 18.35 -8.54
N GLY A 153 8.14 17.52 -7.75
CA GLY A 153 8.17 16.07 -7.88
C GLY A 153 9.09 15.35 -6.91
N GLU A 154 9.75 16.06 -5.99
CA GLU A 154 10.68 15.45 -5.04
C GLU A 154 9.92 14.83 -3.85
N PRO A 155 10.02 13.50 -3.63
CA PRO A 155 9.38 12.87 -2.48
C PRO A 155 9.91 13.45 -1.16
N LEU A 156 8.98 13.74 -0.26
CA LEU A 156 9.31 14.10 1.10
C LEU A 156 9.71 12.87 1.89
N ASP A 157 10.72 13.01 2.73
CA ASP A 157 11.15 11.93 3.62
C ASP A 157 10.12 11.69 4.73
N LEU A 158 9.58 10.47 4.81
CA LEU A 158 8.64 10.02 5.82
C LEU A 158 9.27 8.99 6.79
N GLY A 159 10.60 8.89 6.81
CA GLY A 159 11.38 8.09 7.75
C GLY A 159 11.49 6.60 7.38
N GLY A 160 10.97 6.18 6.24
CA GLY A 160 11.11 4.81 5.77
C GLY A 160 10.72 4.71 4.31
N GLU A 161 11.28 3.74 3.60
CA GLU A 161 10.91 3.47 2.22
C GLU A 161 9.51 2.84 2.15
N ILE A 162 8.80 3.07 1.05
CA ILE A 162 7.64 2.27 0.68
C ILE A 162 8.13 0.82 0.45
N ASP A 163 7.31 -0.16 0.80
CA ASP A 163 7.60 -1.61 0.79
C ASP A 163 8.64 -2.11 1.81
N ALA A 164 9.15 -1.24 2.69
CA ALA A 164 10.06 -1.70 3.74
C ALA A 164 9.40 -2.79 4.61
N ILE A 165 10.12 -3.87 4.87
CA ILE A 165 9.67 -4.96 5.76
C ILE A 165 10.18 -4.68 7.17
N GLY A 166 9.26 -4.36 8.09
CA GLY A 166 9.59 -4.20 9.50
C GLY A 166 8.76 -3.13 10.21
N ALA A 167 9.07 -2.91 11.49
CA ALA A 167 8.34 -1.95 12.33
C ALA A 167 8.38 -0.51 11.78
N VAL A 168 9.43 -0.14 11.02
CA VAL A 168 9.56 1.19 10.38
C VAL A 168 8.37 1.56 9.50
N SER A 169 7.67 0.54 8.98
CA SER A 169 6.53 0.69 8.08
C SER A 169 5.22 0.96 8.81
N GLU A 170 5.16 0.69 10.12
CA GLU A 170 3.96 0.94 10.92
C GLU A 170 3.61 2.44 10.92
N PRO A 171 2.33 2.83 10.74
CA PRO A 171 1.94 4.24 10.65
C PRO A 171 2.46 5.12 11.78
N ASP A 172 2.43 4.60 13.01
CA ASP A 172 2.82 5.31 14.23
C ASP A 172 4.24 4.96 14.72
N HIS A 173 5.08 4.38 13.84
CA HIS A 173 6.48 4.06 14.16
C HIS A 173 7.31 5.26 14.59
N TYR A 174 6.88 6.50 14.33
CA TYR A 174 7.57 7.72 14.77
C TYR A 174 6.83 8.53 15.85
N ASP A 175 5.71 8.05 16.37
CA ASP A 175 4.95 8.70 17.45
C ASP A 175 5.84 9.00 18.69
N PRO A 176 5.97 10.27 19.12
CA PRO A 176 6.82 10.61 20.26
C PRO A 176 6.38 9.99 21.59
N SER A 177 5.08 9.66 21.76
CA SER A 177 4.58 9.01 22.97
C SER A 177 5.10 7.58 23.14
N ARG A 178 5.51 6.93 22.05
CA ARG A 178 6.04 5.56 22.02
C ARG A 178 7.57 5.51 21.96
N ARG A 179 8.25 6.65 22.10
CA ARG A 179 9.71 6.72 21.98
C ARG A 179 10.44 5.80 22.96
N SER A 180 9.94 5.66 24.19
CA SER A 180 10.54 4.77 25.21
C SER A 180 10.46 3.28 24.87
N GLU A 181 9.56 2.89 23.96
CA GLU A 181 9.34 1.50 23.54
C GLU A 181 10.25 1.09 22.38
N ARG A 182 10.91 2.05 21.71
CA ARG A 182 11.83 1.80 20.60
C ARG A 182 13.23 1.56 21.16
N LEU A 183 13.67 0.30 21.11
CA LEU A 183 14.97 -0.16 21.62
C LEU A 183 16.17 0.32 20.78
N ASP A 184 15.91 1.02 19.67
CA ASP A 184 16.91 1.28 18.65
C ASP A 184 17.54 2.66 18.91
N GLY A 185 18.70 2.64 19.58
CA GLY A 185 19.50 3.79 20.00
C GLY A 185 20.05 4.68 18.87
N HIS A 186 19.18 5.25 18.04
CA HIS A 186 19.52 6.37 17.15
C HIS A 186 19.55 7.66 17.98
N GLY A 187 20.55 7.75 18.86
CA GLY A 187 20.87 8.95 19.62
C GLY A 187 21.31 10.07 18.67
N GLY A 188 20.35 10.77 18.07
CA GLY A 188 20.61 11.91 17.19
C GLY A 188 19.44 12.38 16.32
N THR A 189 18.38 11.59 16.17
CA THR A 189 17.35 11.81 15.12
C THR A 189 16.02 12.39 15.64
N GLY A 190 15.93 12.77 16.91
CA GLY A 190 14.64 13.09 17.53
C GLY A 190 13.84 14.21 16.87
N VAL A 191 14.49 15.16 16.17
CA VAL A 191 13.82 16.21 15.37
C VAL A 191 13.33 15.67 14.03
N LEU A 192 14.12 14.83 13.35
CA LEU A 192 13.73 14.20 12.08
C LEU A 192 12.57 13.24 12.28
N GLU A 193 12.59 12.42 13.33
CA GLU A 193 11.47 11.52 13.67
C GLU A 193 10.16 12.28 13.90
N LEU A 194 10.21 13.41 14.60
CA LEU A 194 9.03 14.26 14.78
C LEU A 194 8.53 14.82 13.44
N GLN A 195 9.44 15.16 12.52
CA GLN A 195 9.07 15.60 11.18
C GLN A 195 8.43 14.47 10.37
N TRP A 196 9.02 13.27 10.38
CA TRP A 196 8.47 12.07 9.72
C TRP A 196 7.09 11.73 10.27
N HIS A 197 6.93 11.75 11.59
CA HIS A 197 5.64 11.51 12.24
C HIS A 197 4.58 12.55 11.86
N ARG A 198 4.95 13.83 11.79
CA ARG A 198 4.03 14.90 11.34
C ARG A 198 3.61 14.70 9.89
N ARG A 199 4.54 14.33 8.99
CA ARG A 199 4.23 14.04 7.58
C ARG A 199 3.32 12.82 7.44
N ARG A 200 3.60 11.71 8.13
CA ARG A 200 2.73 10.52 8.17
C ARG A 200 1.36 10.84 8.75
N SER A 201 1.30 11.65 9.81
CA SER A 201 0.03 12.07 10.42
C SER A 201 -0.81 12.93 9.49
N LEU A 202 -0.20 13.92 8.82
CA LEU A 202 -0.89 14.74 7.83
C LEU A 202 -1.38 13.89 6.65
N LEU A 203 -0.53 13.00 6.13
CA LEU A 203 -0.92 12.09 5.05
C LEU A 203 -2.13 11.23 5.45
N ARG A 204 -2.10 10.63 6.65
CA ARG A 204 -3.25 9.90 7.19
C ARG A 204 -4.49 10.76 7.31
N GLU A 205 -4.36 11.99 7.80
CA GLU A 205 -5.47 12.93 7.99
C GLU A 205 -6.16 13.29 6.66
N VAL A 206 -5.39 13.72 5.66
CA VAL A 206 -5.96 14.15 4.36
C VAL A 206 -6.59 12.97 3.60
N MET A 207 -5.99 11.78 3.70
CA MET A 207 -6.55 10.57 3.09
C MET A 207 -7.83 10.14 3.81
N ALA A 208 -7.85 10.17 5.15
CA ALA A 208 -9.05 9.87 5.93
C ALA A 208 -10.19 10.86 5.67
N ALA A 209 -9.89 12.15 5.53
CA ALA A 209 -10.86 13.19 5.18
C ALA A 209 -11.53 12.93 3.82
N ALA A 210 -10.82 12.31 2.89
CA ALA A 210 -11.35 11.88 1.59
C ALA A 210 -12.04 10.49 1.62
N GLY A 211 -12.15 9.84 2.78
CA GLY A 211 -12.84 8.56 2.95
C GLY A 211 -11.99 7.31 2.71
N PHE A 212 -10.66 7.45 2.72
CA PHE A 212 -9.74 6.31 2.70
C PHE A 212 -9.53 5.73 4.10
N ALA A 213 -9.22 4.45 4.15
CA ALA A 213 -8.77 3.75 5.34
C ALA A 213 -7.31 3.33 5.19
N GLN A 214 -6.45 3.70 6.14
CA GLN A 214 -5.04 3.29 6.14
C GLN A 214 -4.87 1.84 6.60
N HIS A 215 -3.95 1.11 5.98
CA HIS A 215 -3.55 -0.22 6.44
C HIS A 215 -2.85 -0.15 7.82
N PRO A 216 -3.12 -1.10 8.73
CA PRO A 216 -2.58 -1.05 10.09
C PRO A 216 -1.05 -1.16 10.18
N ASN A 217 -0.40 -1.75 9.17
CA ASN A 217 1.04 -2.01 9.19
C ASN A 217 1.84 -1.15 8.21
N GLU A 218 1.19 -0.35 7.37
CA GLU A 218 1.83 0.34 6.24
C GLU A 218 1.43 1.81 6.23
N TRP A 219 2.40 2.70 6.42
CA TRP A 219 2.14 4.14 6.46
C TRP A 219 1.71 4.72 5.11
N TRP A 220 2.06 4.05 4.01
CA TRP A 220 1.82 4.50 2.63
C TRP A 220 0.54 3.95 1.99
N HIS A 221 -0.04 2.87 2.55
CA HIS A 221 -1.12 2.12 1.92
C HIS A 221 -2.50 2.59 2.39
N PHE A 222 -3.34 2.95 1.43
CA PHE A 222 -4.69 3.43 1.67
C PHE A 222 -5.70 2.69 0.79
N SER A 223 -6.82 2.30 1.38
CA SER A 223 -7.90 1.59 0.72
C SER A 223 -9.20 2.39 0.73
N HIS A 224 -9.93 2.33 -0.37
CA HIS A 224 -11.33 2.68 -0.45
C HIS A 224 -12.10 1.58 -1.18
N GLY A 225 -13.24 1.18 -0.62
CA GLY A 225 -14.19 0.25 -1.23
C GLY A 225 -13.80 -1.23 -1.26
N ASP A 226 -12.55 -1.60 -1.00
CA ASP A 226 -12.14 -3.00 -0.82
C ASP A 226 -12.49 -3.56 0.57
N GLN A 227 -12.12 -4.81 0.84
CA GLN A 227 -12.36 -5.47 2.13
C GLN A 227 -11.61 -4.81 3.29
N LEU A 228 -10.38 -4.32 3.09
CA LEU A 228 -9.63 -3.62 4.14
C LEU A 228 -10.38 -2.35 4.56
N TRP A 229 -10.85 -1.57 3.58
CA TRP A 229 -11.67 -0.40 3.82
C TRP A 229 -12.96 -0.76 4.57
N ALA A 230 -13.69 -1.79 4.12
CA ALA A 230 -14.93 -2.19 4.76
C ALA A 230 -14.71 -2.60 6.22
N TRP A 231 -13.62 -3.31 6.51
CA TRP A 231 -13.24 -3.69 7.88
C TRP A 231 -12.94 -2.47 8.75
N ARG A 232 -12.13 -1.53 8.26
CA ARG A 232 -11.74 -0.32 9.02
C ARG A 232 -12.93 0.59 9.29
N GLN A 233 -13.86 0.68 8.35
CA GLN A 233 -15.05 1.53 8.46
C GLN A 233 -16.24 0.84 9.14
N GLY A 234 -16.16 -0.45 9.44
CA GLY A 234 -17.29 -1.23 9.96
C GLY A 234 -18.45 -1.38 8.95
N ALA A 235 -18.15 -1.34 7.65
CA ALA A 235 -19.14 -1.52 6.59
C ALA A 235 -19.54 -2.99 6.49
N ALA A 236 -20.82 -3.24 6.13
CA ALA A 236 -21.35 -4.59 6.01
C ALA A 236 -20.77 -5.38 4.81
N ALA A 237 -20.29 -4.68 3.78
CA ALA A 237 -19.71 -5.26 2.58
C ALA A 237 -18.66 -4.32 1.97
N ALA A 238 -17.68 -4.90 1.28
CA ALA A 238 -16.84 -4.19 0.32
C ALA A 238 -17.64 -3.93 -0.96
N ILE A 239 -17.31 -2.86 -1.67
CA ILE A 239 -17.96 -2.43 -2.91
C ILE A 239 -17.11 -2.64 -4.16
N TYR A 240 -15.85 -3.06 -4.02
CA TYR A 240 -14.97 -3.37 -5.14
C TYR A 240 -14.47 -4.82 -5.07
N GLY A 241 -14.75 -5.58 -6.14
CA GLY A 241 -14.15 -6.89 -6.38
C GLY A 241 -12.86 -6.79 -7.18
N GLY A 242 -12.20 -7.94 -7.37
CA GLY A 242 -11.01 -8.04 -8.21
C GLY A 242 -11.31 -7.64 -9.64
N TRP A 243 -10.50 -6.74 -10.20
CA TRP A 243 -10.57 -6.31 -11.59
C TRP A 243 -9.57 -7.10 -12.44
N ASP A 244 -10.04 -7.68 -13.54
CA ASP A 244 -9.23 -8.47 -14.46
C ASP A 244 -9.47 -7.97 -15.91
N PRO A 245 -8.43 -7.46 -16.61
CA PRO A 245 -8.56 -7.00 -17.99
C PRO A 245 -8.93 -8.13 -18.97
N GLY A 246 -8.80 -9.40 -18.56
CA GLY A 246 -9.20 -10.56 -19.36
C GLY A 246 -10.68 -10.95 -19.22
N ARG A 247 -11.43 -10.33 -18.30
CA ARG A 247 -12.88 -10.51 -18.16
C ARG A 247 -13.60 -9.41 -18.94
N GLY A 248 -13.48 -9.46 -20.26
CA GLY A 248 -14.34 -8.75 -21.20
C GLY A 248 -15.65 -9.51 -21.44
#